data_AF-A0A6S5RT23-F1
#
_entry.id   AF-A0A6S5RT23-F1
#
_cell.length_a   1.000
_cell.length_b   1.000
_cell.length_c   1.000
_cell.angle_alpha   90.00
_cell.angle_beta   90.00
_cell.angle_gamma   90.00
#
_symmetry.space_group_name_H-M   'P 1'
#
loop_
_entity.id
_entity.type
_entity.pdbx_description
1 polymer ?
#
loop_
_entity_poly.entity_id
_entity_poly.type
_entity_poly.pdbx_seq_one_letter_code
_entity_poly.pdbx_strand_id
1 'polypeptide(L)'
;MSRPPRFRRHIPRMSAFTIITLILLLILATVRPEQLQVVVYKAGLVTLGAVLGYWIDRSLFLVDARPGECNVPMRIVGSWIRRALIVMACILGLTLGL
;
A
#
# COMPACT_ATOMS: atom_id res chain seq x y z
N MET A 1 -27.99 36.57 1.36
CA MET A 1 -26.91 36.43 0.35
C MET A 1 -26.32 35.03 0.47
N SER A 2 -26.94 34.04 -0.18
CA SER A 2 -26.59 32.61 -0.01
C SER A 2 -25.57 32.19 -1.08
N ARG A 3 -24.37 31.77 -0.68
CA ARG A 3 -23.33 31.29 -1.62
C ARG A 3 -23.71 29.89 -2.12
N PRO A 4 -23.65 29.59 -3.44
CA PRO A 4 -23.91 28.24 -3.93
C PRO A 4 -22.79 27.28 -3.46
N PRO A 5 -23.12 26.02 -3.14
CA PRO A 5 -22.13 25.03 -2.76
C PRO A 5 -21.21 24.72 -3.95
N ARG A 6 -19.92 25.01 -3.81
CA ARG A 6 -18.90 24.59 -4.76
C ARG A 6 -18.71 23.08 -4.60
N PHE A 7 -19.29 22.30 -5.52
CA PHE A 7 -18.93 20.89 -5.70
C PHE A 7 -17.46 20.80 -6.10
N ARG A 8 -16.58 20.72 -5.11
CA ARG A 8 -15.16 20.48 -5.34
C ARG A 8 -15.05 19.02 -5.75
N ARG A 9 -14.96 18.75 -7.07
CA ARG A 9 -14.60 17.43 -7.59
C ARG A 9 -13.26 17.06 -6.97
N HIS A 10 -13.31 16.25 -5.91
CA HIS A 10 -12.14 15.67 -5.29
C HIS A 10 -11.73 14.52 -6.20
N ILE A 11 -11.01 14.86 -7.28
CA ILE A 11 -10.35 13.85 -8.09
C ILE A 11 -9.34 13.20 -7.12
N PRO A 12 -9.50 11.90 -6.79
CA PRO A 12 -8.59 11.25 -5.88
C PRO A 12 -7.19 11.33 -6.50
N ARG A 13 -6.23 11.95 -5.82
CA ARG A 13 -4.90 12.26 -6.37
C ARG A 13 -4.18 11.03 -6.96
N MET A 14 -4.55 9.84 -6.52
CA MET A 14 -4.01 8.56 -6.97
C MET A 14 -4.60 8.08 -8.30
N SER A 15 -5.71 8.63 -8.81
CA SER A 15 -6.36 8.13 -10.03
C SER A 15 -5.52 8.34 -11.28
N ALA A 16 -4.70 9.39 -11.32
CA ALA A 16 -3.79 9.62 -12.43
C ALA A 16 -2.75 8.49 -12.54
N PHE A 17 -2.18 8.07 -11.41
CA PHE A 17 -1.24 6.97 -11.36
C PHE A 17 -1.89 5.63 -11.70
N THR A 18 -3.12 5.37 -11.26
CA THR A 18 -3.83 4.13 -11.62
C THR A 18 -4.09 4.03 -13.13
N ILE A 19 -4.42 5.15 -13.78
CA ILE A 19 -4.64 5.18 -15.23
C ILE A 19 -3.32 4.89 -15.96
N ILE A 20 -2.22 5.53 -15.54
CA ILE A 20 -0.89 5.30 -16.13
C ILE A 20 -0.47 3.83 -15.98
N THR A 21 -0.65 3.23 -14.80
CA THR A 21 -0.31 1.81 -14.58
C THR A 21 -1.13 0.87 -15.44
N LEU A 22 -2.42 1.18 -15.68
CA LEU A 22 -3.30 0.35 -16.49
C LEU A 22 -2.90 0.42 -17.98
N ILE A 23 -2.56 1.62 -18.47
CA ILE A 23 -2.04 1.80 -19.83
C ILE A 23 -0.72 1.03 -20.02
N LEU A 24 0.21 1.11 -19.06
CA LEU A 24 1.46 0.35 -19.12
C LEU A 24 1.24 -1.17 -19.14
N LEU A 25 0.31 -1.67 -18.31
CA LEU A 25 -0.05 -3.10 -18.31
C LEU A 25 -0.66 -3.54 -19.64
N LEU A 26 -1.47 -2.68 -20.27
CA LEU A 26 -2.09 -2.98 -21.56
C LEU A 26 -1.07 -3.01 -22.70
N ILE A 27 -0.10 -2.09 -22.69
CA ILE A 27 1.04 -2.12 -23.62
C ILE A 27 1.89 -3.38 -23.38
N LEU A 28 2.13 -3.75 -22.13
CA LEU A 28 2.87 -4.97 -21.82
C LEU A 28 2.15 -6.23 -22.34
N ALA A 29 0.82 -6.26 -22.22
CA ALA A 29 -0.01 -7.36 -22.71
C ALA A 29 0.09 -7.57 -24.23
N THR A 30 0.25 -6.49 -25.01
CA THR A 30 0.35 -6.57 -26.47
C THR A 30 1.77 -6.88 -26.96
N VAL A 31 2.80 -6.43 -26.23
CA VAL A 31 4.21 -6.64 -26.64
C VAL A 31 4.75 -7.99 -26.17
N ARG A 32 4.47 -8.39 -24.93
CA ARG A 32 4.96 -9.65 -24.31
C ARG A 32 3.89 -10.27 -23.41
N PRO A 33 2.89 -10.99 -23.97
CA PRO A 33 1.81 -11.59 -23.19
C PRO A 33 2.32 -12.61 -22.16
N GLU A 34 3.43 -13.28 -22.46
CA GLU A 34 4.11 -14.25 -21.59
C GLU A 34 4.56 -13.61 -20.26
N GLN A 35 4.98 -12.34 -20.30
CA GLN A 35 5.49 -11.61 -19.15
C GLN A 35 4.37 -11.12 -18.23
N LEU A 36 3.13 -11.07 -18.73
CA LEU A 36 1.98 -10.59 -17.97
C LEU A 36 1.68 -11.50 -16.78
N GLN A 37 1.81 -12.83 -16.95
CA GLN A 37 1.63 -13.79 -15.87
C GLN A 37 2.66 -13.59 -14.74
N VAL A 38 3.92 -13.31 -15.09
CA VAL A 38 5.00 -13.07 -14.10
C VAL A 38 4.77 -11.76 -13.35
N VAL A 39 4.33 -10.71 -14.04
CA VAL A 39 4.05 -9.40 -13.41
C VAL A 39 2.85 -9.50 -12.47
N VAL A 40 1.76 -10.16 -12.89
CA VAL A 40 0.58 -10.39 -12.04
C VAL A 40 0.96 -11.23 -10.82
N TYR A 41 1.79 -12.26 -11.00
CA TYR A 41 2.29 -13.08 -9.90
C TYR A 41 3.09 -12.26 -8.88
N LYS A 42 4.07 -11.46 -9.33
CA LYS A 42 4.88 -10.60 -8.45
C LYS A 42 4.04 -9.52 -7.75
N ALA A 43 3.09 -8.92 -8.46
CA ALA A 43 2.16 -7.96 -7.86
C ALA A 43 1.26 -8.61 -6.80
N GLY A 44 0.80 -9.84 -7.07
CA GLY A 44 0.09 -10.68 -6.10
C GLY A 44 0.90 -10.94 -4.84
N LEU A 45 2.16 -11.34 -4.98
CA LEU A 45 3.05 -11.56 -3.83
C LEU A 45 3.25 -10.29 -2.98
N VAL A 46 3.47 -9.14 -3.62
CA VAL A 46 3.66 -7.86 -2.91
C VAL A 46 2.38 -7.45 -2.17
N THR A 47 1.21 -7.58 -2.81
CA THR A 47 -0.08 -7.24 -2.19
C THR A 47 -0.41 -8.18 -1.03
N LEU A 48 -0.19 -9.49 -1.18
CA LEU A 48 -0.34 -10.46 -0.10
C LEU A 48 0.63 -10.17 1.05
N GLY A 49 1.88 -9.83 0.75
CA GLY A 49 2.88 -9.45 1.76
C GLY A 49 2.51 -8.20 2.53
N ALA A 50 1.95 -7.19 1.86
CA ALA A 50 1.44 -5.99 2.53
C ALA A 50 0.26 -6.32 3.46
N VAL A 51 -0.67 -7.17 3.01
CA VAL A 51 -1.81 -7.62 3.82
C VAL A 51 -1.31 -8.41 5.03
N LEU A 52 -0.46 -9.42 4.83
CA LEU A 52 0.10 -10.23 5.90
C LEU A 52 0.91 -9.39 6.89
N GLY A 53 1.78 -8.50 6.41
CA GLY A 53 2.55 -7.59 7.27
C GLY A 53 1.65 -6.69 8.11
N TYR A 54 0.51 -6.24 7.57
CA TYR A 54 -0.49 -5.48 8.34
C TYR A 54 -1.20 -6.33 9.39
N TRP A 55 -1.56 -7.58 9.06
CA TRP A 55 -2.15 -8.51 10.03
C TRP A 55 -1.18 -8.84 11.17
N ILE A 56 0.11 -9.03 10.86
CA ILE A 56 1.17 -9.27 11.83
C ILE A 56 1.37 -8.05 12.75
N ASP A 57 1.45 -6.84 12.18
CA ASP A 57 1.53 -5.61 12.98
C ASP A 57 0.31 -5.47 13.92
N ARG A 58 -0.88 -5.85 13.45
CA ARG A 58 -2.12 -5.78 14.24
C ARG A 58 -2.25 -6.87 15.31
N SER A 59 -1.69 -8.07 15.10
CA SER A 59 -1.73 -9.15 16.09
C SER A 59 -0.67 -9.01 17.18
N LEU A 60 0.49 -8.45 16.85
CA LEU A 60 1.57 -8.21 17.80
C LEU A 60 1.31 -7.02 18.72
N PHE A 61 0.52 -6.03 18.29
CA PHE A 61 0.31 -4.79 19.04
C PHE A 61 -1.18 -4.47 19.21
N LEU A 62 -1.66 -4.61 20.44
CA LEU A 62 -3.01 -4.23 20.87
C LEU A 62 -3.17 -2.69 20.88
N VAL A 63 -4.43 -2.25 20.96
CA VAL A 63 -4.94 -0.90 20.63
C VAL A 63 -4.09 0.26 21.20
N ASP A 64 -3.57 0.14 22.43
CA ASP A 64 -2.82 1.18 23.19
C ASP A 64 -1.46 1.64 22.60
N ALA A 65 -0.98 1.01 21.51
CA ALA A 65 0.27 1.38 20.83
C ALA A 65 0.05 1.92 19.41
N ARG A 66 -1.17 2.33 19.06
CA ARG A 66 -1.49 2.88 17.75
C ARG A 66 -0.96 4.32 17.61
N PRO A 67 -0.41 4.69 16.44
CA PRO A 67 0.14 6.03 16.20
C PRO A 67 -0.86 7.17 16.44
N GLY A 68 -2.17 6.91 16.39
CA GLY A 68 -3.22 7.90 16.67
C GLY A 68 -3.54 8.12 18.16
N GLU A 69 -3.15 7.20 19.05
CA GLU A 69 -3.43 7.26 20.48
C GLU A 69 -2.17 7.55 21.32
N CYS A 70 -0.99 7.58 20.68
CA CYS A 70 0.27 7.90 21.33
C CYS A 70 0.39 9.41 21.58
N ASN A 71 0.23 9.85 22.83
CA ASN A 71 0.40 11.25 23.23
C ASN A 71 1.87 11.74 23.29
N VAL A 72 2.83 10.83 23.15
CA VAL A 72 4.27 11.16 23.20
C VAL A 72 4.85 11.12 21.78
N PRO A 73 5.42 12.23 21.26
CA PRO A 73 5.90 12.30 19.87
C PRO A 73 6.96 11.24 19.54
N MET A 74 7.80 10.88 20.50
CA MET A 74 8.80 9.81 20.33
C MET A 74 8.17 8.43 20.09
N ARG A 75 7.04 8.11 20.75
CA ARG A 75 6.31 6.84 20.58
C ARG A 75 5.56 6.78 19.25
N ILE A 76 5.07 7.92 18.75
CA ILE A 76 4.45 8.02 17.42
C ILE A 76 5.46 7.57 16.37
N VAL A 77 6.64 8.21 16.31
CA VAL A 77 7.69 7.89 15.32
C VAL A 77 8.11 6.42 15.41
N GLY A 78 8.32 5.89 16.62
CA GLY A 78 8.65 4.48 16.84
C GLY A 78 7.59 3.51 16.29
N SER A 79 6.30 3.83 16.46
CA SER A 79 5.22 2.98 15.93
C SER A 79 5.14 2.96 14.41
N TRP A 80 5.41 4.09 13.74
CA TRP A 80 5.45 4.18 12.28
C TRP A 80 6.65 3.42 11.70
N ILE A 81 7.83 3.57 12.31
CA ILE A 81 9.05 2.86 11.88
C ILE A 81 8.86 1.35 12.02
N ARG A 82 8.33 0.89 13.15
CA ARG A 82 8.09 -0.53 13.39
C ARG A 82 7.14 -1.13 12.35
N ARG A 83 6.01 -0.46 12.09
CA ARG A 83 5.04 -0.93 11.09
C ARG A 83 5.66 -0.98 9.69
N ALA A 84 6.47 0.03 9.33
CA ALA A 84 7.20 0.02 8.08
C ALA A 84 8.18 -1.15 7.99
N LEU A 85 8.94 -1.44 9.07
CA LEU A 85 9.90 -2.54 9.11
C LEU A 85 9.23 -3.93 9.02
N ILE A 86 8.11 -4.15 9.73
CA ILE A 86 7.37 -5.43 9.67
C ILE A 86 6.84 -5.68 8.25
N VAL A 87 6.23 -4.65 7.64
CA VAL A 87 5.71 -4.74 6.27
C VAL A 87 6.84 -4.94 5.26
N MET A 88 7.95 -4.20 5.41
CA MET A 88 9.14 -4.36 4.57
C MET A 88 9.71 -5.78 4.65
N ALA A 89 9.90 -6.31 5.86
CA ALA A 89 10.41 -7.66 6.07
C ALA A 89 9.50 -8.73 5.47
N CYS A 90 8.18 -8.56 5.58
CA CYS A 90 7.21 -9.49 5.00
C CYS A 90 7.24 -9.48 3.47
N ILE A 91 7.29 -8.30 2.85
CA ILE A 91 7.40 -8.16 1.40
C ILE A 91 8.74 -8.74 0.89
N LEU A 92 9.86 -8.42 1.54
CA LEU A 92 11.17 -8.97 1.17
C LEU A 92 11.20 -10.49 1.29
N GLY A 93 10.68 -11.05 2.39
CA GLY A 93 10.62 -12.51 2.58
C GLY A 93 9.82 -13.23 1.49
N LEU A 94 8.65 -12.69 1.12
CA LEU A 94 7.81 -13.28 0.07
C LEU A 94 8.35 -13.09 -1.34
N THR A 95 9.16 -12.05 -1.58
CA THR A 95 9.74 -11.76 -2.90
C THR A 95 11.11 -12.38 -3.13
N LEU A 96 11.85 -12.72 -2.07
CA LEU A 96 13.18 -13.35 -2.15
C LEU A 96 13.16 -14.86 -1.87
N GLY A 97 12.15 -15.35 -1.13
CA GLY A 97 12.02 -16.77 -0.78
C GLY A 97 11.41 -17.67 -1.87
N LEU A 98 11.11 -17.11 -3.04
CA LEU A 98 10.52 -17.76 -4.22
C LEU A 98 11.39 -17.48 -5.44
#